data_AF-A0A7S3E233-F1
#
_entry.id   AF-A0A7S3E233-F1
#
_cell.length_a   1.000
_cell.length_b   1.000
_cell.length_c   1.000
_cell.angle_alpha   90.00
_cell.angle_beta   90.00
_cell.angle_gamma   90.00
#
_symmetry.space_group_name_H-M   'P 1'
#
loop_
_entity.id
_entity.type
_entity.pdbx_description
1 polymer ?
#
loop_
_entity_poly.entity_id
_entity_poly.type
_entity_poly.pdbx_seq_one_letter_code
_entity_poly.pdbx_strand_id
1 'polypeptide(L)'
;ASSSEIGGADAAGEGEEADTILALRDVVTNARLLGEEEYVVRGSASVYHALLHLMPSSVCSWFTELRDRQLIASVESYTSKRETPALIDLEMRSVTSRGELEVTALQNKNEVVTRYRKDDSTLELVIKLPASFPLRPVEVEYVQKFGFGEAVLRKWLLSMRAFLRNQDGTIDDALYFWYQNVEKQFDGVEECPICY
;
A
#
# COMPACT_ATOMS: atom_id res chain seq x y z
N ALA A 1 16.13 38.46 -76.66
CA ALA A 1 15.33 37.21 -76.73
C ALA A 1 16.29 36.08 -76.42
N SER A 2 16.17 35.27 -75.38
CA SER A 2 15.02 34.90 -74.54
C SER A 2 15.60 34.45 -73.19
N SER A 3 15.13 34.97 -72.06
CA SER A 3 13.98 34.51 -71.26
C SER A 3 14.29 33.32 -70.33
N SER A 4 14.04 33.62 -69.06
CA SER A 4 13.96 32.85 -67.82
C SER A 4 12.95 31.69 -67.79
N GLU A 5 13.19 30.71 -66.90
CA GLU A 5 12.25 29.91 -66.09
C GLU A 5 13.09 28.99 -65.18
N ILE A 6 13.27 29.23 -63.87
CA ILE A 6 12.43 28.88 -62.70
C ILE A 6 12.00 27.40 -62.66
N GLY A 7 12.46 26.66 -61.64
CA GLY A 7 11.74 25.47 -61.16
C GLY A 7 12.54 24.45 -60.34
N GLY A 8 12.49 24.59 -59.01
CA GLY A 8 12.47 23.48 -58.04
C GLY A 8 13.83 22.92 -57.57
N ALA A 9 14.02 22.50 -56.32
CA ALA A 9 13.20 22.61 -55.11
C ALA A 9 14.17 22.33 -53.95
N ASP A 10 14.04 23.12 -52.88
CA ASP A 10 14.54 22.77 -51.55
C ASP A 10 13.97 21.41 -51.13
N ALA A 11 14.85 20.56 -50.60
CA ALA A 11 14.46 19.59 -49.59
C ALA A 11 15.71 19.34 -48.73
N ALA A 12 15.84 20.18 -47.71
CA ALA A 12 16.64 19.90 -46.53
C ALA A 12 16.34 18.47 -46.08
N GLY A 13 17.38 17.67 -45.86
CA GLY A 13 17.25 16.42 -45.15
C GLY A 13 16.73 16.72 -43.75
N GLU A 14 15.43 16.57 -43.56
CA GLU A 14 14.80 16.45 -42.25
C GLU A 14 15.41 15.20 -41.61
N GLY A 15 16.42 15.43 -40.76
CA GLY A 15 16.84 14.45 -39.78
C GLY A 15 15.66 14.21 -38.87
N GLU A 16 14.93 13.13 -39.14
CA GLU A 16 13.90 12.57 -38.29
C GLU A 16 14.56 12.26 -36.94
N GLU A 17 14.47 13.22 -36.00
CA GLU A 17 14.90 13.05 -34.63
C GLU A 17 13.93 12.06 -34.01
N ALA A 18 14.24 10.78 -34.19
CA ALA A 18 13.47 9.67 -33.65
C ALA A 18 13.40 9.87 -32.14
N ASP A 19 12.23 10.26 -31.65
CA ASP A 19 11.91 10.37 -30.23
C ASP A 19 12.16 9.00 -29.60
N THR A 20 13.38 8.84 -29.08
CA THR A 20 13.88 7.53 -28.67
C THR A 20 13.26 7.24 -27.33
N ILE A 21 12.12 6.55 -27.36
CA ILE A 21 11.46 6.04 -26.17
C ILE A 21 12.38 4.99 -25.56
N LEU A 22 13.21 5.41 -24.61
CA LEU A 22 14.02 4.52 -23.80
C LEU A 22 13.11 3.82 -22.78
N ALA A 23 13.18 2.50 -22.71
CA ALA A 23 12.50 1.78 -21.64
C ALA A 23 13.15 2.14 -20.30
N LEU A 24 12.34 2.23 -19.24
CA LEU A 24 12.84 2.50 -17.88
C LEU A 24 13.97 1.52 -17.49
N ARG A 25 13.85 0.25 -17.91
CA ARG A 25 14.89 -0.77 -17.74
C ARG A 25 16.22 -0.32 -18.36
N ASP A 26 16.19 0.16 -19.59
CA ASP A 26 17.40 0.48 -20.35
C ASP A 26 18.06 1.78 -19.85
N VAL A 27 17.29 2.69 -19.23
CA VAL A 27 17.85 3.85 -18.51
C VAL A 27 18.50 3.41 -17.20
N VAL A 28 17.83 2.56 -16.42
CA VAL A 28 18.29 2.12 -15.10
C VAL A 28 19.52 1.20 -15.18
N THR A 29 19.67 0.43 -16.26
CA THR A 29 20.80 -0.49 -16.46
C THR A 29 21.94 0.12 -17.28
N ASN A 30 21.82 1.36 -17.73
CA ASN A 30 22.88 2.02 -18.49
C ASN A 30 24.05 2.44 -17.58
N ALA A 31 25.00 1.52 -17.42
CA ALA A 31 26.21 1.70 -16.63
C ALA A 31 27.11 2.88 -17.09
N ARG A 32 26.86 3.49 -18.26
CA ARG A 32 27.66 4.64 -18.76
C ARG A 32 27.19 5.99 -18.23
N LEU A 33 25.98 6.10 -17.68
CA LEU A 33 25.41 7.37 -17.22
C LEU A 33 25.58 7.64 -15.72
N LEU A 34 25.85 6.60 -14.92
CA LEU A 34 25.80 6.67 -13.47
C LEU A 34 26.97 5.84 -12.90
N GLY A 35 27.70 6.39 -11.92
CA GLY A 35 28.79 5.66 -11.25
C GLY A 35 28.30 4.34 -10.66
N GLU A 36 29.01 3.24 -10.95
CA GLU A 36 28.46 1.89 -11.02
C GLU A 36 27.83 1.33 -9.71
N GLU A 37 28.19 1.82 -8.53
CA GLU A 37 27.72 1.22 -7.27
C GLU A 37 26.63 2.03 -6.53
N GLU A 38 26.76 3.34 -6.41
CA GLU A 38 25.85 4.14 -5.57
C GLU A 38 24.45 4.29 -6.18
N TYR A 39 24.38 4.49 -7.50
CA TYR A 39 23.10 4.72 -8.18
C TYR A 39 22.27 3.44 -8.34
N VAL A 40 22.93 2.29 -8.54
CA VAL A 40 22.25 0.99 -8.60
C VAL A 40 21.61 0.66 -7.25
N VAL A 41 22.33 0.92 -6.15
CA VAL A 41 21.82 0.72 -4.80
C VAL A 41 20.66 1.66 -4.50
N ARG A 42 20.80 2.96 -4.80
CA ARG A 42 19.73 3.95 -4.59
C ARG A 42 18.51 3.67 -5.46
N GLY A 43 18.70 3.33 -6.72
CA GLY A 43 17.63 2.96 -7.64
C GLY A 43 16.87 1.72 -7.18
N SER A 44 17.62 0.69 -6.77
CA SER A 44 17.04 -0.56 -6.25
C SER A 44 16.24 -0.33 -4.96
N ALA A 45 16.76 0.50 -4.05
CA ALA A 45 16.04 0.91 -2.85
C ALA A 45 14.76 1.69 -3.17
N SER A 46 14.79 2.62 -4.12
CA SER A 46 13.60 3.37 -4.55
C SER A 46 12.54 2.48 -5.22
N VAL A 47 12.96 1.52 -6.05
CA VAL A 47 12.03 0.54 -6.62
C VAL A 47 11.42 -0.31 -5.50
N TYR A 48 12.23 -0.81 -4.57
CA TYR A 48 11.73 -1.58 -3.44
C TYR A 48 10.72 -0.78 -2.58
N HIS A 49 11.03 0.49 -2.27
CA HIS A 49 10.13 1.41 -1.58
C HIS A 49 8.79 1.56 -2.32
N ALA A 50 8.85 1.81 -3.64
CA ALA A 50 7.65 1.95 -4.46
C ALA A 50 6.82 0.66 -4.49
N LEU A 51 7.46 -0.51 -4.55
CA LEU A 51 6.77 -1.81 -4.49
C LEU A 51 6.07 -2.02 -3.15
N LEU A 52 6.73 -1.68 -2.04
CA LEU A 52 6.13 -1.76 -0.70
C LEU A 52 4.90 -0.86 -0.55
N HIS A 53 4.90 0.29 -1.21
CA HIS A 53 3.79 1.24 -1.14
C HIS A 53 2.64 0.90 -2.12
N LEU A 54 2.97 0.53 -3.36
CA LEU A 54 2.00 0.36 -4.45
C LEU A 54 1.47 -1.08 -4.57
N MET A 55 2.28 -2.07 -4.19
CA MET A 55 1.95 -3.49 -4.33
C MET A 55 2.44 -4.31 -3.12
N PRO A 56 2.08 -3.94 -1.89
CA PRO A 56 2.52 -4.63 -0.68
C PRO A 56 2.19 -6.13 -0.72
N SER A 57 1.04 -6.54 -1.27
CA SER A 57 0.64 -7.95 -1.38
C SER A 57 1.66 -8.80 -2.14
N SER A 58 2.19 -8.26 -3.25
CA SER A 58 3.19 -8.93 -4.09
C SER A 58 4.52 -9.08 -3.35
N VAL A 59 4.95 -8.03 -2.64
CA VAL A 59 6.20 -8.07 -1.86
C VAL A 59 6.08 -9.06 -0.70
N CYS A 60 4.93 -9.09 -0.01
CA CYS A 60 4.67 -10.02 1.08
C CYS A 60 4.62 -11.48 0.60
N SER A 61 4.05 -11.74 -0.58
CA SER A 61 4.06 -13.07 -1.21
C SER A 61 5.49 -13.52 -1.46
N TRP A 62 6.29 -12.69 -2.15
CA TRP A 62 7.70 -12.97 -2.40
C TRP A 62 8.49 -13.20 -1.10
N PHE A 63 8.29 -12.34 -0.10
CA PHE A 63 8.98 -12.46 1.19
C PHE A 63 8.64 -13.77 1.91
N THR A 64 7.40 -14.23 1.81
CA THR A 64 6.94 -15.50 2.39
C THR A 64 7.53 -16.73 1.70
N GLU A 65 7.87 -16.61 0.41
CA GLU A 65 8.49 -17.69 -0.38
C GLU A 65 9.99 -17.86 -0.11
N LEU A 66 10.64 -16.87 0.51
CA LEU A 66 12.05 -16.94 0.86
C LEU A 66 12.33 -18.09 1.84
N ARG A 67 13.42 -18.81 1.59
CA ARG A 67 13.87 -19.96 2.42
C ARG A 67 15.16 -19.68 3.18
N ASP A 68 15.98 -18.78 2.65
CA ASP A 68 17.24 -18.39 3.28
C ASP A 68 16.98 -17.49 4.48
N ARG A 69 17.28 -18.01 5.67
CA ARG A 69 17.08 -17.31 6.95
C ARG A 69 17.91 -16.03 7.05
N GLN A 70 19.13 -16.01 6.51
CA GLN A 70 19.99 -14.84 6.57
C GLN A 70 19.45 -13.74 5.65
N LEU A 71 18.97 -14.12 4.46
CA LEU A 71 18.33 -13.19 3.55
C LEU A 71 17.05 -12.61 4.15
N ILE A 72 16.17 -13.46 4.71
CA ILE A 72 14.93 -13.03 5.38
C ILE A 72 15.24 -12.00 6.48
N ALA A 73 16.19 -12.30 7.36
CA ALA A 73 16.57 -11.40 8.45
C ALA A 73 17.16 -10.07 7.94
N SER A 74 17.93 -10.12 6.84
CA SER A 74 18.53 -8.93 6.24
C SER A 74 17.48 -8.01 5.61
N VAL A 75 16.54 -8.59 4.84
CA VAL A 75 15.41 -7.85 4.26
C VAL A 75 14.55 -7.26 5.37
N GLU A 76 14.14 -8.07 6.35
CA GLU A 76 13.31 -7.62 7.47
C GLU A 76 13.97 -6.48 8.26
N SER A 77 15.28 -6.58 8.55
CA SER A 77 16.02 -5.51 9.22
C SER A 77 16.15 -4.25 8.36
N TYR A 78 16.33 -4.38 7.05
CA TYR A 78 16.43 -3.22 6.16
C TYR A 78 15.09 -2.48 6.11
N THR A 79 14.00 -3.21 5.85
CA THR A 79 12.65 -2.67 5.73
C THR A 79 12.22 -1.98 7.02
N SER A 80 12.40 -2.64 8.16
CA SER A 80 12.02 -2.08 9.47
C SER A 80 12.72 -0.74 9.77
N LYS A 81 13.98 -0.60 9.34
CA LYS A 81 14.81 0.58 9.64
C LYS A 81 14.66 1.71 8.63
N ARG A 82 14.42 1.38 7.36
CA ARG A 82 14.54 2.33 6.24
C ARG A 82 13.21 2.66 5.59
N GLU A 83 12.31 1.68 5.49
CA GLU A 83 11.08 1.79 4.71
C GLU A 83 9.85 1.95 5.62
N THR A 84 9.73 1.11 6.65
CA THR A 84 8.57 1.04 7.53
C THR A 84 8.19 2.39 8.18
N PRO A 85 9.10 3.23 8.69
CA PRO A 85 8.71 4.48 9.35
C PRO A 85 7.91 5.43 8.46
N ALA A 86 8.28 5.56 7.19
CA ALA A 86 7.59 6.43 6.24
C ALA A 86 6.23 5.85 5.82
N LEU A 87 6.15 4.52 5.65
CA LEU A 87 4.91 3.83 5.32
C LEU A 87 3.88 3.94 6.46
N ILE A 88 4.30 3.72 7.70
CA ILE A 88 3.42 3.86 8.88
C ILE A 88 2.98 5.32 9.03
N ASP A 89 3.87 6.30 8.91
CA ASP A 89 3.51 7.72 8.97
C ASP A 89 2.47 8.10 7.90
N LEU A 90 2.55 7.52 6.70
CA LEU A 90 1.54 7.70 5.67
C LEU A 90 0.17 7.11 6.07
N GLU A 91 0.15 5.85 6.53
CA GLU A 91 -1.09 5.19 7.00
C GLU A 91 -1.71 5.92 8.19
N MET A 92 -0.90 6.37 9.15
CA MET A 92 -1.39 7.08 10.34
C MET A 92 -1.97 8.46 10.01
N ARG A 93 -1.57 9.06 8.89
CA ARG A 93 -2.15 10.32 8.38
C ARG A 93 -3.41 10.13 7.55
N SER A 94 -3.58 8.96 6.94
CA SER A 94 -4.73 8.68 6.06
C SER A 94 -5.96 8.22 6.84
N VAL A 95 -5.79 7.64 8.03
CA VAL A 95 -6.92 7.16 8.85
C VAL A 95 -7.82 8.31 9.32
N THR A 96 -9.13 8.15 9.14
CA THR A 96 -10.10 9.19 9.47
C THR A 96 -11.31 8.67 10.24
N SER A 97 -11.84 9.53 11.14
CA SER A 97 -13.10 9.29 11.85
C SER A 97 -14.29 9.52 10.91
N ARG A 98 -15.37 8.75 11.07
CA ARG A 98 -16.54 8.80 10.17
C ARG A 98 -17.81 8.41 10.92
N GLY A 99 -18.86 9.25 10.86
CA GLY A 99 -20.12 8.96 11.54
C GLY A 99 -19.90 8.67 13.03
N GLU A 100 -20.36 7.50 13.49
CA GLU A 100 -20.21 7.03 14.88
C GLU A 100 -18.85 6.35 15.17
N LEU A 101 -17.95 6.29 14.18
CA LEU A 101 -16.59 5.76 14.32
C LEU A 101 -15.58 6.87 14.59
N GLU A 102 -15.02 6.85 15.79
CA GLU A 102 -13.86 7.66 16.19
C GLU A 102 -12.57 6.86 15.96
N VAL A 103 -11.55 7.52 15.39
CA VAL A 103 -10.25 6.91 15.09
C VAL A 103 -9.13 7.76 15.68
N THR A 104 -8.21 7.11 16.39
CA THR A 104 -7.02 7.72 17.00
C THR A 104 -5.76 6.98 16.59
N ALA A 105 -4.85 7.67 15.90
CA ALA A 105 -3.54 7.15 15.55
C ALA A 105 -2.52 7.39 16.68
N LEU A 106 -1.89 6.32 17.18
CA LEU A 106 -0.86 6.34 18.20
C LEU A 106 0.51 6.11 17.55
N GLN A 107 1.07 7.17 16.93
CA GLN A 107 2.32 7.10 16.16
C GLN A 107 3.47 6.41 16.92
N ASN A 108 3.65 6.72 18.20
CA ASN A 108 4.75 6.17 19.01
C ASN A 108 4.63 4.66 19.28
N LYS A 109 3.43 4.08 19.09
CA LYS A 109 3.17 2.66 19.31
C LYS A 109 2.96 1.90 18.00
N ASN A 110 2.87 2.59 16.87
CA ASN A 110 2.40 2.04 15.61
C ASN A 110 1.00 1.40 15.75
N GLU A 111 0.11 2.02 16.53
CA GLU A 111 -1.24 1.50 16.79
C GLU A 111 -2.30 2.48 16.29
N VAL A 112 -3.38 1.97 15.70
CA VAL A 112 -4.61 2.71 15.44
C VAL A 112 -5.69 2.17 16.37
N VAL A 113 -6.24 3.05 17.20
CA VAL A 113 -7.34 2.73 18.10
C VAL A 113 -8.62 3.29 17.52
N THR A 114 -9.64 2.46 17.40
CA THR A 114 -10.95 2.86 16.91
C THR A 114 -12.03 2.57 17.93
N ARG A 115 -12.99 3.48 18.04
CA ARG A 115 -14.15 3.35 18.91
C ARG A 115 -15.40 3.66 18.13
N TYR A 116 -16.32 2.72 18.13
CA TYR A 116 -17.64 2.86 17.55
C TYR A 116 -18.69 2.83 18.66
N ARG A 117 -19.63 3.78 18.64
CA ARG A 117 -20.70 3.87 19.65
C ARG A 117 -22.03 4.23 19.02
N LYS A 118 -23.02 3.35 19.10
CA LYS A 118 -24.39 3.58 18.62
C LYS A 118 -25.39 2.93 19.56
N ASP A 119 -26.43 3.68 19.93
CA ASP A 119 -27.40 3.32 20.97
C ASP A 119 -26.69 2.89 22.26
N ASP A 120 -27.00 1.69 22.78
CA ASP A 120 -26.33 1.11 23.94
C ASP A 120 -25.08 0.28 23.56
N SER A 121 -24.77 0.13 22.27
CA SER A 121 -23.67 -0.72 21.79
C SER A 121 -22.34 0.03 21.71
N THR A 122 -21.23 -0.65 22.03
CA THR A 122 -19.87 -0.07 21.95
C THR A 122 -18.85 -1.11 21.51
N LEU A 123 -18.15 -0.80 20.41
CA LEU A 123 -17.03 -1.59 19.91
C LEU A 123 -15.74 -0.77 19.97
N GLU A 124 -14.68 -1.36 20.50
CA GLU A 124 -13.35 -0.77 20.45
C GLU A 124 -12.38 -1.77 19.85
N LEU A 125 -11.59 -1.33 18.88
CA LEU A 125 -10.67 -2.14 18.12
C LEU A 125 -9.30 -1.48 18.07
N VAL A 126 -8.25 -2.28 18.15
CA VAL A 126 -6.86 -1.85 18.07
C VAL A 126 -6.21 -2.58 16.90
N ILE A 127 -5.62 -1.80 15.99
CA ILE A 127 -4.83 -2.27 14.86
C ILE A 127 -3.37 -1.96 15.19
N LYS A 128 -2.51 -3.00 15.29
CA LYS A 128 -1.09 -2.84 15.59
C LYS A 128 -0.28 -3.16 14.33
N LEU A 129 0.46 -2.17 13.85
CA LEU A 129 1.35 -2.33 12.70
C LEU A 129 2.71 -2.86 13.21
N PRO A 130 3.23 -3.95 12.63
CA PRO A 130 4.50 -4.51 13.05
C PRO A 130 5.67 -3.59 12.70
N ALA A 131 6.78 -3.73 13.43
CA ALA A 131 8.00 -2.96 13.17
C ALA A 131 8.59 -3.16 11.76
N SER A 132 8.22 -4.25 11.09
CA SER A 132 8.60 -4.61 9.74
C SER A 132 7.45 -4.47 8.73
N PHE A 133 6.42 -3.68 9.05
CA PHE A 133 5.29 -3.41 8.15
C PHE A 133 5.80 -2.96 6.77
N PRO A 134 5.26 -3.49 5.65
CA PRO A 134 4.15 -4.43 5.53
C PRO A 134 4.52 -5.93 5.53
N LEU A 135 5.80 -6.31 5.66
CA LEU A 135 6.27 -7.70 5.49
C LEU A 135 5.66 -8.71 6.46
N ARG A 136 5.25 -8.24 7.63
CA ARG A 136 4.59 -9.04 8.66
C ARG A 136 3.12 -8.63 8.77
N PRO A 137 2.23 -9.56 9.12
CA PRO A 137 0.81 -9.27 9.20
C PRO A 137 0.52 -8.22 10.26
N VAL A 138 -0.42 -7.33 9.93
CA VAL A 138 -1.01 -6.39 10.89
C VAL A 138 -1.87 -7.16 11.88
N GLU A 139 -1.74 -6.86 13.16
CA GLU A 139 -2.55 -7.46 14.20
C GLU A 139 -3.81 -6.60 14.42
N VAL A 140 -4.97 -7.25 14.48
CA VAL A 140 -6.25 -6.58 14.73
C VAL A 140 -6.93 -7.29 15.88
N GLU A 141 -7.34 -6.54 16.91
CA GLU A 141 -7.92 -7.09 18.14
C GLU A 141 -9.05 -6.19 18.67
N TYR A 142 -10.08 -6.79 19.23
CA TYR A 142 -11.12 -6.04 19.94
C TYR A 142 -10.74 -5.86 21.41
N VAL A 143 -10.85 -4.63 21.91
CA VAL A 143 -10.69 -4.27 23.32
C VAL A 143 -12.05 -4.23 24.02
N GLN A 144 -13.10 -3.78 23.33
CA GLN A 144 -14.47 -3.73 23.84
C GLN A 144 -15.46 -4.24 22.78
N LYS A 145 -16.46 -5.02 23.22
CA LYS A 145 -17.32 -5.84 22.34
C LYS A 145 -18.81 -5.79 22.70
N PHE A 146 -19.26 -4.73 23.35
CA PHE A 146 -20.61 -4.68 23.92
C PHE A 146 -21.68 -4.51 22.83
N GLY A 147 -22.74 -5.31 22.88
CA GLY A 147 -23.88 -5.24 21.96
C GLY A 147 -23.85 -6.21 20.78
N PHE A 148 -22.82 -7.07 20.66
CA PHE A 148 -22.65 -7.97 19.51
C PHE A 148 -22.30 -9.40 19.91
N GLY A 149 -22.77 -10.37 19.11
CA GLY A 149 -22.43 -11.79 19.30
C GLY A 149 -21.01 -12.13 18.84
N GLU A 150 -20.34 -13.04 19.56
CA GLU A 150 -18.95 -13.42 19.27
C GLU A 150 -18.71 -13.95 17.85
N ALA A 151 -19.70 -14.65 17.28
CA ALA A 151 -19.60 -15.19 15.92
C ALA A 151 -19.48 -14.08 14.87
N VAL A 152 -20.28 -13.03 14.99
CA VAL A 152 -20.27 -11.85 14.09
C VAL A 152 -18.94 -11.11 14.23
N LEU A 153 -18.50 -10.87 15.46
CA LEU A 153 -17.22 -10.20 15.74
C LEU A 153 -16.04 -10.97 15.16
N ARG A 154 -16.02 -12.30 15.33
CA ARG A 154 -14.97 -13.16 14.77
C ARG A 154 -14.96 -13.12 13.24
N LYS A 155 -16.13 -13.11 12.61
CA LYS A 155 -16.29 -13.02 11.15
C LYS A 155 -15.73 -11.71 10.61
N TRP A 156 -16.09 -10.58 11.22
CA TRP A 156 -15.53 -9.26 10.87
C TRP A 156 -14.03 -9.18 11.07
N LEU A 157 -13.53 -9.72 12.20
CA LEU A 157 -12.10 -9.72 12.47
C LEU A 157 -11.32 -10.53 11.44
N LEU A 158 -11.84 -11.70 11.04
CA LEU A 158 -11.24 -12.53 10.00
C LEU A 158 -11.24 -11.82 8.65
N SER A 159 -12.35 -11.15 8.31
CA SER A 159 -12.48 -10.40 7.08
C SER A 159 -11.50 -9.23 7.00
N MET A 160 -11.36 -8.43 8.07
CA MET A 160 -10.37 -7.36 8.14
C MET A 160 -8.94 -7.89 7.96
N ARG A 161 -8.59 -8.98 8.66
CA ARG A 161 -7.25 -9.59 8.54
C ARG A 161 -7.00 -10.16 7.15
N ALA A 162 -8.02 -10.66 6.47
CA ALA A 162 -7.91 -11.15 5.09
C ALA A 162 -7.71 -9.98 4.11
N PHE A 163 -8.50 -8.90 4.25
CA PHE A 163 -8.37 -7.68 3.46
C PHE A 163 -6.96 -7.10 3.56
N LEU A 164 -6.48 -6.85 4.78
CA LEU A 164 -5.17 -6.27 5.05
C LEU A 164 -3.99 -7.12 4.56
N ARG A 165 -4.18 -8.43 4.36
CA ARG A 165 -3.13 -9.34 3.88
C ARG A 165 -3.14 -9.51 2.37
N ASN A 166 -4.34 -9.57 1.78
CA ASN A 166 -4.52 -10.07 0.42
C ASN A 166 -4.80 -8.95 -0.59
N GLN A 167 -5.09 -7.73 -0.14
CA GLN A 167 -5.42 -6.61 -1.00
C GLN A 167 -4.38 -5.49 -0.83
N ASP A 168 -4.12 -4.75 -1.91
CA ASP A 168 -3.30 -3.54 -1.89
C ASP A 168 -4.13 -2.35 -1.40
N GLY A 169 -4.78 -2.51 -0.24
CA GLY A 169 -5.63 -1.51 0.41
C GLY A 169 -4.99 -0.93 1.68
N THR A 170 -5.43 0.26 2.07
CA THR A 170 -4.93 0.98 3.25
C THR A 170 -5.58 0.51 4.56
N ILE A 171 -5.04 0.93 5.69
CA ILE A 171 -5.69 0.74 6.99
C ILE A 171 -7.06 1.45 7.03
N ASP A 172 -7.17 2.63 6.42
CA ASP A 172 -8.44 3.38 6.34
C ASP A 172 -9.49 2.63 5.52
N ASP A 173 -9.10 1.98 4.41
CA ASP A 173 -10.01 1.14 3.61
C ASP A 173 -10.55 -0.04 4.41
N ALA A 174 -9.68 -0.71 5.18
CA ALA A 174 -10.08 -1.81 6.06
C ALA A 174 -11.05 -1.35 7.16
N LEU A 175 -10.79 -0.18 7.75
CA LEU A 175 -11.68 0.43 8.75
C LEU A 175 -13.02 0.84 8.14
N TYR A 176 -13.01 1.39 6.94
CA TYR A 176 -14.22 1.76 6.22
C TYR A 176 -15.08 0.53 5.91
N PHE A 177 -14.47 -0.54 5.41
CA PHE A 177 -15.18 -1.80 5.16
C PHE A 177 -15.78 -2.38 6.45
N TRP A 178 -15.02 -2.38 7.55
CA TRP A 178 -15.52 -2.80 8.86
C TRP A 178 -16.69 -1.95 9.33
N TYR A 179 -16.56 -0.62 9.24
CA TYR A 179 -17.63 0.33 9.61
C TYR A 179 -18.91 0.09 8.82
N GLN A 180 -18.81 -0.14 7.51
CA GLN A 180 -19.97 -0.45 6.67
C GLN A 180 -20.68 -1.74 7.10
N ASN A 181 -19.94 -2.76 7.52
CA ASN A 181 -20.55 -3.99 8.02
C ASN A 181 -21.26 -3.78 9.36
N VAL A 182 -20.68 -2.97 10.24
CA VAL A 182 -21.31 -2.59 11.50
C VAL A 182 -22.63 -1.84 11.23
N GLU A 183 -22.63 -0.83 10.35
CA GLU A 183 -23.86 -0.08 10.02
C GLU A 183 -24.94 -1.00 9.41
N LYS A 184 -24.58 -1.88 8.47
CA LYS A 184 -25.53 -2.84 7.87
C LYS A 184 -26.17 -3.76 8.90
N GLN A 185 -25.40 -4.16 9.91
CA GLN A 185 -25.90 -4.98 11.01
C GLN A 185 -26.99 -4.26 11.82
N PHE A 186 -26.90 -2.94 12.00
CA PHE A 186 -27.96 -2.14 12.62
C PHE A 186 -29.17 -1.93 11.71
N ASP A 187 -28.95 -1.84 10.39
CA ASP A 187 -30.04 -1.74 9.40
C ASP A 187 -30.81 -3.07 9.23
N GLY A 188 -30.41 -4.14 9.93
CA GLY A 188 -31.01 -5.47 9.82
C GLY A 188 -30.74 -6.15 8.49
N VAL A 189 -29.75 -5.67 7.73
CA VAL A 189 -29.36 -6.24 6.44
C VAL A 189 -28.37 -7.36 6.69
N GLU A 190 -28.72 -8.59 6.33
CA GLU A 190 -27.77 -9.70 6.35
C GLU A 190 -26.56 -9.40 5.46
N GLU A 191 -25.36 -9.58 6.01
CA GLU A 191 -24.12 -9.37 5.29
C GLU A 191 -24.02 -10.25 4.05
N CYS A 192 -23.45 -9.70 2.97
CA CYS A 192 -23.15 -10.47 1.77
C CYS A 192 -22.17 -11.62 2.11
N PRO A 193 -22.54 -12.89 1.84
CA PRO A 193 -21.69 -14.03 2.16
C PRO A 193 -20.44 -14.16 1.28
N ILE A 194 -20.25 -13.29 0.28
CA ILE A 194 -19.21 -13.40 -0.77
C ILE A 194 -18.20 -12.24 -0.72
N CYS A 195 -18.42 -11.20 0.10
CA CYS A 195 -17.54 -10.03 0.16
C CYS A 195 -16.23 -10.26 0.94
N TYR A 196 -15.63 -11.45 0.85
CA TYR A 196 -14.38 -11.85 1.54
C TYR A 196 -13.21 -12.02 0.58
#